data_AF-A0A7U6QNM6-F1
#
_entry.id   AF-A0A7U6QNM6-F1
#
_cell.length_a   1.000
_cell.length_b   1.000
_cell.length_c   1.000
_cell.angle_alpha   90.00
_cell.angle_beta   90.00
_cell.angle_gamma   90.00
#
_symmetry.space_group_name_H-M   'P 1'
#
loop_
_entity.id
_entity.type
_entity.pdbx_description
1 polymer ?
#
loop_
_entity_poly.entity_id
_entity_poly.type
_entity_poly.pdbx_seq_one_letter_code
_entity_poly.pdbx_strand_id
1 'polypeptide(L)'
;MVVEEDAQYSKDYHDPSKRSIANAIQIFFKDGSSTEKVAIEYPIGHKRRRAEGIPILEAKFRASLATRFIDSRCQQIIELCNDQEKLEQTPVNEFMDLFMAY
;
A
#
# COMPACT_ATOMS: atom_id res chain seq x y z
N MET A 1 10.02 -22.48 13.33
CA MET A 1 8.89 -21.66 12.86
C MET A 1 7.68 -22.58 12.80
N VAL A 2 6.60 -22.22 13.50
CA VAL A 2 5.35 -22.97 13.48
C VAL A 2 4.29 -22.06 12.86
N VAL A 3 3.45 -22.60 12.00
CA VAL A 3 2.31 -21.91 11.40
C VAL A 3 1.06 -22.63 11.83
N GLU A 4 0.13 -21.91 12.43
CA GLU A 4 -1.13 -22.43 12.93
C GLU A 4 -2.28 -21.60 12.36
N GLU A 5 -3.39 -22.27 12.06
CA GLU A 5 -4.61 -21.60 11.63
C GLU A 5 -5.32 -20.99 12.84
N ASP A 6 -5.79 -19.74 12.68
CA ASP A 6 -6.85 -19.19 13.50
C ASP A 6 -8.16 -19.20 12.69
N ALA A 7 -9.11 -20.06 13.09
CA ALA A 7 -10.36 -20.24 12.36
C ALA A 7 -11.19 -18.94 12.26
N GLN A 8 -11.03 -18.01 13.21
CA GLN A 8 -11.71 -16.71 13.16
C GLN A 8 -11.10 -15.82 12.08
N TYR A 9 -9.78 -15.88 11.86
CA TYR A 9 -9.12 -15.16 10.75
C TYR A 9 -9.59 -15.69 9.40
N SER A 10 -9.72 -17.00 9.24
CA SER A 10 -10.28 -17.64 8.04
C SER A 10 -11.73 -17.20 7.79
N LYS A 11 -12.56 -17.16 8.83
CA LYS A 11 -13.95 -16.69 8.72
C LYS A 11 -14.04 -15.23 8.30
N ASP A 12 -13.24 -14.35 8.92
CA ASP A 12 -13.26 -12.92 8.64
C ASP A 12 -12.65 -12.55 7.27
N TYR A 13 -11.79 -13.41 6.73
CA TYR A 13 -11.33 -13.33 5.34
C TYR A 13 -12.51 -13.46 4.35
N HIS A 14 -13.45 -14.37 4.61
CA HIS A 14 -14.60 -14.62 3.74
C HIS A 14 -15.78 -13.68 3.98
N ASP A 15 -15.87 -13.03 5.15
CA ASP A 15 -16.91 -12.05 5.45
C ASP A 15 -16.79 -10.83 4.49
N PRO A 16 -17.77 -10.58 3.62
CA PRO A 16 -17.73 -9.47 2.66
C PRO A 16 -17.64 -8.08 3.30
N SER A 17 -18.09 -7.94 4.55
CA SER A 17 -18.03 -6.69 5.31
C SER A 17 -16.62 -6.42 5.86
N LYS A 18 -15.84 -7.48 6.09
CA LYS A 18 -14.48 -7.42 6.64
C LYS A 18 -13.42 -7.56 5.57
N ARG A 19 -13.34 -8.74 4.92
CA ARG A 19 -12.26 -9.14 4.00
C ARG A 19 -10.88 -8.95 4.61
N SER A 20 -10.70 -9.33 5.88
CA SER A 20 -9.42 -9.21 6.57
C SER A 20 -8.38 -10.14 5.98
N ILE A 21 -7.10 -9.80 6.12
CA ILE A 21 -5.96 -10.66 5.75
C ILE A 21 -5.07 -10.75 7.00
N ALA A 22 -5.66 -11.29 8.07
CA ALA A 22 -5.12 -11.23 9.40
C ALA A 22 -3.95 -12.19 9.59
N ASN A 23 -2.89 -11.72 10.23
CA ASN A 23 -1.80 -12.54 10.72
C ASN A 23 -1.36 -12.05 12.10
N ALA A 24 -0.84 -12.95 12.92
CA ALA A 24 -0.23 -12.62 14.18
C ALA A 24 1.12 -13.32 14.34
N ILE A 25 2.12 -12.61 14.87
CA ILE A 25 3.48 -13.13 15.05
C ILE A 25 3.88 -12.95 16.52
N GLN A 26 4.51 -13.99 17.09
CA GLN A 26 5.15 -13.96 18.39
C GLN A 26 6.51 -14.65 18.28
N ILE A 27 7.54 -14.07 18.91
CA ILE A 27 8.90 -14.60 18.90
C ILE A 27 9.24 -15.12 20.29
N PHE A 28 9.75 -16.36 20.36
CA PHE A 28 10.22 -17.00 21.59
C PHE A 28 11.75 -17.13 21.54
N PHE A 29 12.42 -16.71 22.61
CA PHE A 29 13.87 -16.70 22.71
C PHE A 29 14.39 -17.91 23.50
N LYS A 30 15.67 -18.23 23.32
CA LYS A 30 16.32 -19.39 23.97
C LYS A 30 16.45 -19.25 25.48
N ASP A 31 16.38 -18.02 25.99
CA ASP A 31 16.39 -17.73 27.43
C ASP A 31 15.01 -17.91 28.10
N GLY A 32 14.00 -18.31 27.33
CA GLY A 32 12.63 -18.52 27.79
C GLY A 32 11.74 -17.29 27.74
N SER A 33 12.27 -16.10 27.39
CA SER A 33 11.46 -14.90 27.18
C SER A 33 10.73 -14.92 25.83
N SER A 34 9.73 -14.05 25.65
CA SER A 34 9.03 -13.87 24.39
C SER A 34 8.60 -12.43 24.16
N THR A 35 8.39 -12.07 22.89
CA THR A 35 7.72 -10.82 22.53
C THR A 35 6.23 -10.90 22.83
N GLU A 36 5.54 -9.76 22.81
CA GLU A 36 4.10 -9.75 22.65
C GLU A 36 3.70 -10.44 21.33
N LYS A 37 2.49 -10.99 21.28
CA LYS A 37 1.87 -11.50 20.05
C LYS A 37 1.23 -10.32 19.32
N VAL A 38 1.88 -9.84 18.27
CA VAL A 38 1.40 -8.71 17.49
C VAL A 38 0.50 -9.21 16.36
N ALA A 39 -0.78 -8.81 16.39
CA ALA A 39 -1.76 -9.13 15.36
C ALA A 39 -2.02 -7.91 14.45
N ILE A 40 -2.02 -8.13 13.14
CA ILE A 40 -2.42 -7.13 12.14
C ILE A 40 -3.53 -7.74 11.29
N GLU A 41 -4.75 -7.24 11.46
CA GLU A 41 -5.93 -7.76 10.77
C GLU A 41 -6.07 -7.25 9.33
N TYR A 42 -5.68 -6.00 9.10
CA TYR A 42 -5.83 -5.32 7.82
C TYR A 42 -4.46 -4.83 7.32
N PRO A 43 -3.99 -5.31 6.17
CA PRO A 43 -2.75 -4.80 5.60
C PRO A 43 -2.91 -3.33 5.21
N ILE A 44 -1.80 -2.60 5.10
CA ILE A 44 -1.81 -1.16 4.84
C ILE A 44 -2.56 -0.77 3.55
N GLY A 45 -2.57 -1.66 2.54
CA GLY A 45 -3.31 -1.47 1.29
C GLY A 45 -4.82 -1.72 1.38
N HIS A 46 -5.35 -2.15 2.52
CA HIS A 46 -6.77 -2.45 2.70
C HIS A 46 -7.63 -1.17 2.78
N LYS A 47 -8.90 -1.24 2.36
CA LYS A 47 -9.82 -0.07 2.33
C LYS A 47 -9.96 0.62 3.69
N ARG A 48 -9.89 -0.15 4.78
CA ARG A 48 -10.02 0.34 6.16
C ARG A 48 -8.82 1.17 6.63
N ARG A 49 -7.69 1.12 5.91
CA ARG A 49 -6.45 1.85 6.24
C ARG A 49 -6.07 2.88 5.19
N ARG A 50 -7.02 3.35 4.36
CA ARG A 50 -6.73 4.32 3.28
C ARG A 50 -6.06 5.62 3.79
N ALA A 51 -6.49 6.16 4.92
CA ALA A 51 -5.88 7.37 5.49
C ALA A 51 -4.38 7.19 5.79
N GLU A 52 -3.96 6.00 6.22
CA GLU A 52 -2.56 5.67 6.50
C GLU A 52 -1.82 5.21 5.24
N GLY A 53 -2.52 4.50 4.35
CA GLY A 53 -1.93 3.86 3.17
C GLY A 53 -1.73 4.79 1.97
N ILE A 54 -2.57 5.81 1.78
CA ILE A 54 -2.44 6.76 0.66
C ILE A 54 -1.10 7.51 0.70
N PRO A 55 -0.66 8.10 1.83
CA PRO A 55 0.66 8.75 1.91
C PRO A 55 1.82 7.81 1.52
N ILE A 56 1.73 6.53 1.92
CA ILE A 56 2.74 5.51 1.59
C ILE A 56 2.68 5.15 0.09
N LEU A 57 1.47 5.12 -0.50
CA LEU A 57 1.28 4.88 -1.93
C LEU A 57 1.87 6.02 -2.77
N GLU A 58 1.64 7.27 -2.38
CA GLU A 58 2.20 8.46 -3.03
C GLU A 58 3.74 8.47 -2.94
N ALA A 59 4.29 8.17 -1.77
CA ALA A 59 5.74 8.05 -1.59
C ALA A 59 6.33 6.94 -2.48
N LYS A 60 5.67 5.78 -2.56
CA LYS A 60 6.05 4.68 -3.46
C LYS A 60 6.00 5.13 -4.92
N PHE A 61 4.96 5.86 -5.33
CA PHE A 61 4.81 6.35 -6.69
C PHE A 61 5.95 7.30 -7.06
N ARG A 62 6.25 8.30 -6.21
CA ARG A 62 7.39 9.20 -6.40
C ARG A 62 8.72 8.46 -6.51
N ALA A 63 8.99 7.54 -5.58
CA ALA A 63 10.21 6.73 -5.61
C ALA A 63 10.33 5.91 -6.90
N SER A 64 9.22 5.42 -7.43
CA SER A 64 9.19 4.65 -8.68
C SER A 64 9.45 5.54 -9.90
N LEU A 65 8.83 6.72 -9.97
CA LEU A 65 9.07 7.72 -11.03
C LEU A 65 10.54 8.14 -11.08
N ALA A 66 11.15 8.38 -9.91
CA ALA A 66 12.54 8.81 -9.79
C ALA A 66 13.56 7.79 -10.31
N THR A 67 13.15 6.52 -10.53
CA THR A 67 14.02 5.53 -11.18
C THR A 67 14.14 5.70 -12.70
N ARG A 68 13.29 6.52 -13.32
CA ARG A 68 13.22 6.68 -14.79
C ARG A 68 13.24 8.13 -15.25
N PHE A 69 12.78 9.06 -14.43
CA PHE A 69 12.64 10.46 -14.82
C PHE A 69 13.43 11.39 -13.90
N ILE A 70 13.85 12.53 -14.44
CA ILE A 70 14.41 13.63 -13.65
C ILE A 70 13.35 14.19 -12.68
N ASP A 71 13.81 14.84 -11.61
CA ASP A 71 12.92 15.31 -10.53
C ASP A 71 11.82 16.26 -11.02
N SER A 72 12.13 17.17 -11.95
CA SER A 72 11.12 18.09 -12.52
C SER A 72 9.98 17.36 -13.24
N ARG A 73 10.30 16.28 -13.96
CA ARG A 73 9.29 15.45 -14.63
C ARG A 73 8.50 14.62 -13.61
N CYS A 74 9.16 14.08 -12.59
CA CYS A 74 8.48 13.39 -11.50
C CYS A 74 7.46 14.31 -10.82
N GLN A 75 7.88 15.54 -10.51
CA GLN A 75 7.04 16.54 -9.86
C GLN A 75 5.83 16.91 -10.74
N GLN A 76 6.03 17.13 -12.05
CA GLN A 76 4.95 17.41 -13.00
C GLN A 76 3.90 16.30 -13.02
N ILE A 77 4.33 15.02 -13.06
CA ILE A 77 3.43 13.87 -13.06
C ILE A 77 2.66 13.79 -11.74
N ILE A 78 3.34 13.95 -10.60
CA ILE A 78 2.72 13.85 -9.27
C ILE A 78 1.70 14.98 -9.06
N GLU A 79 2.04 16.21 -9.44
CA GLU A 79 1.13 17.35 -9.33
C GLU A 79 -0.15 17.14 -10.14
N LEU A 80 -0.04 16.61 -11.37
CA LEU A 80 -1.21 16.27 -12.16
C LEU A 80 -2.03 15.14 -11.50
N CYS A 81 -1.38 14.07 -11.03
CA CYS A 81 -2.09 12.94 -10.42
C CYS A 81 -2.74 13.28 -9.06
N ASN A 82 -2.30 14.33 -8.38
CA ASN A 82 -2.87 14.80 -7.12
C ASN A 82 -4.07 15.74 -7.31
N ASP A 83 -4.33 16.19 -8.54
CA ASP A 83 -5.47 17.03 -8.89
C ASP A 83 -6.51 16.20 -9.66
N GLN A 84 -7.52 15.70 -8.94
CA GLN A 84 -8.55 14.81 -9.49
C GLN A 84 -9.26 15.42 -10.70
N GLU A 85 -9.69 16.68 -10.59
CA GLU A 85 -10.48 17.34 -11.64
C GLU A 85 -9.63 17.58 -12.88
N LYS A 86 -8.39 18.06 -12.70
CA LYS A 86 -7.47 18.28 -13.80
C LYS A 86 -7.06 16.98 -14.48
N LEU A 87 -6.81 15.92 -13.72
CA LEU A 87 -6.46 14.62 -14.27
C LEU A 87 -7.59 14.05 -15.13
N GLU A 88 -8.84 14.12 -14.66
CA GLU A 88 -10.01 13.63 -15.41
C GLU A 88 -10.25 14.40 -16.72
N GLN A 89 -9.86 15.67 -16.77
CA GLN A 89 -9.99 16.52 -17.96
C GLN A 89 -8.80 16.41 -18.92
N THR A 90 -7.69 15.77 -18.51
CA THR A 90 -6.49 15.67 -19.34
C THR A 90 -6.71 14.68 -20.49
N PRO A 91 -6.50 15.08 -21.76
CA PRO A 91 -6.56 14.14 -22.89
C PRO A 91 -5.60 12.98 -22.69
N VAL A 92 -6.05 11.77 -23.00
CA VAL A 92 -5.26 10.54 -22.73
C VAL A 92 -3.88 10.60 -23.39
N ASN A 93 -3.77 11.11 -24.62
CA ASN A 93 -2.47 11.25 -25.29
C ASN A 93 -1.53 12.20 -24.53
N GLU A 94 -2.03 13.33 -24.02
CA GLU A 94 -1.22 14.30 -23.28
C GLU A 94 -0.75 13.73 -21.94
N PHE A 95 -1.59 12.94 -21.26
CA PHE A 95 -1.18 12.21 -20.06
C PHE A 95 -0.05 11.22 -20.38
N MET A 96 -0.18 10.45 -21.46
CA MET A 96 0.83 9.46 -21.86
C MET A 96 2.16 10.12 -22.28
N ASP A 97 2.11 11.30 -22.90
CA ASP A 97 3.31 12.07 -23.28
C ASP A 97 4.17 12.44 -22.06
N LEU A 98 3.59 12.52 -20.85
CA LEU A 98 4.35 12.73 -19.61
C LEU A 98 5.29 11.57 -19.27
N PHE A 99 4.99 10.35 -19.73
CA PHE A 99 5.74 9.14 -19.40
C PHE A 99 6.68 8.68 -20.53
N MET A 100 6.80 9.46 -21.60
CA MET A 100 7.76 9.19 -22.67
C MET A 100 9.16 9.65 -22.25
N ALA A 101 10.14 8.74 -22.33
CA ALA A 101 11.55 9.04 -22.13
C ALA A 101 12.23 9.07 -23.50
N TYR A 102 12.57 10.26 -23.99
CA TYR A 102 13.44 10.44 -25.16
C TYR A 102 14.89 10.60 -24.72
#